data_AF-J0L8N9-F1
#
_entry.id   AF-J0L8N9-F1
#
_cell.length_a   1.000
_cell.length_b   1.000
_cell.length_c   1.000
_cell.angle_alpha   90.00
_cell.angle_beta   90.00
_cell.angle_gamma   90.00
#
_symmetry.space_group_name_H-M   'P 1'
#
loop_
_entity.id
_entity.type
_entity.pdbx_description
1 polymer ?
#
loop_
_entity_poly.entity_id
_entity_poly.type
_entity_poly.pdbx_seq_one_letter_code
_entity_poly.pdbx_strand_id
1 'polypeptide(L)'
;MNCRKSFSLLELVFVILIVSIFATFFLKIDDKKGIEVAKTQFMRHIRYTQHLAMVDEKVALQTESELRQKFPFKSYWQIQLASTSETSTIYNKKLLYYSIYSDTPTRTRFNFDIKADEVAIDPHSQKYLNGLWTELFKNSSTGAKYKIENLTETSMNLSLEYGIEKVRFKYGTNPKIFENKLNLFFDEFGRPYLFPTSNGITLSAFAKSEEPHPYKHILKDIVEIELSKNGEKICFQIHQFSGYLTDSICNF
;
A
#
# COMPACT_ATOMS: atom_id res chain seq x y z
N MET A 1 -36.78 -52.69 22.56
CA MET A 1 -35.32 -52.91 22.45
C MET A 1 -34.83 -52.23 21.18
N ASN A 2 -34.10 -51.11 21.31
CA ASN A 2 -33.55 -50.38 20.16
C ASN A 2 -32.26 -51.04 19.71
N CYS A 3 -32.29 -51.70 18.55
CA CYS A 3 -31.12 -52.28 17.91
C CYS A 3 -30.24 -51.13 17.37
N ARG A 4 -29.08 -50.89 17.99
CA ARG A 4 -28.11 -49.93 17.46
C ARG A 4 -27.44 -50.55 16.22
N LYS A 5 -27.68 -49.97 15.05
CA LYS A 5 -26.94 -50.31 13.82
C LYS A 5 -25.47 -49.92 14.01
N SER A 6 -24.60 -50.92 14.04
CA SER A 6 -23.15 -50.75 13.97
C SER A 6 -22.74 -50.56 12.52
N PHE A 7 -21.81 -49.64 12.28
CA PHE A 7 -21.23 -49.38 10.97
C PHE A 7 -20.50 -50.61 10.43
N SER A 8 -20.69 -50.94 9.15
CA SER A 8 -19.95 -52.03 8.51
C SER A 8 -18.52 -51.61 8.19
N LEU A 9 -17.58 -52.56 8.28
CA LEU A 9 -16.18 -52.33 7.91
C LEU A 9 -16.05 -51.93 6.42
N LEU A 10 -16.94 -52.45 5.57
CA LEU A 10 -17.04 -52.07 4.17
C LEU A 10 -17.51 -50.61 3.99
N GLU A 11 -18.50 -50.18 4.77
CA GLU A 11 -19.00 -48.79 4.73
C GLU A 11 -17.90 -47.81 5.16
N LEU A 12 -17.06 -48.18 6.13
CA LEU A 12 -15.94 -47.36 6.58
C LEU A 12 -14.92 -47.12 5.46
N VAL A 13 -14.60 -48.16 4.70
CA VAL A 13 -13.68 -48.06 3.55
C VAL A 13 -14.24 -47.10 2.49
N PHE A 14 -15.54 -47.19 2.18
CA PHE A 14 -16.18 -46.28 1.22
C PHE A 14 -16.18 -44.83 1.72
N VAL A 15 -16.42 -44.58 3.01
CA VAL A 15 -16.37 -43.23 3.58
C VAL A 15 -14.98 -42.61 3.45
N ILE A 16 -13.91 -43.34 3.76
CA ILE A 16 -12.53 -42.85 3.65
C ILE A 16 -12.16 -42.55 2.18
N LEU A 17 -12.59 -43.42 1.25
CA LEU A 17 -12.40 -43.20 -0.19
C LEU A 17 -13.10 -41.92 -0.69
N ILE A 18 -14.33 -41.70 -0.24
CA ILE A 18 -15.10 -40.51 -0.61
C ILE A 18 -14.48 -39.24 -0.03
N VAL A 19 -14.10 -39.26 1.27
CA VAL A 19 -13.46 -38.12 1.93
C VAL A 19 -12.11 -37.77 1.31
N SER A 20 -11.32 -38.76 0.89
CA SER A 20 -10.03 -38.52 0.24
C SER A 20 -10.17 -37.86 -1.13
N ILE A 21 -11.18 -38.26 -1.93
CA ILE A 21 -11.49 -37.58 -3.19
C ILE A 21 -11.95 -36.14 -2.92
N PHE A 22 -12.89 -35.93 -1.99
CA PHE A 22 -13.38 -34.59 -1.66
C PHE A 22 -12.28 -33.68 -1.10
N ALA A 23 -11.34 -34.21 -0.32
CA ALA A 23 -10.22 -33.45 0.24
C ALA A 23 -9.37 -32.78 -0.87
N THR A 24 -9.19 -33.43 -2.02
CA THR A 24 -8.44 -32.85 -3.15
C THR A 24 -9.15 -31.66 -3.81
N PHE A 25 -10.48 -31.62 -3.76
CA PHE A 25 -11.26 -30.50 -4.31
C PHE A 25 -11.25 -29.29 -3.38
N PHE A 26 -11.21 -29.49 -2.06
CA PHE A 26 -11.19 -28.40 -1.07
C PHE A 26 -9.83 -27.71 -0.94
N LEU A 27 -8.73 -28.37 -1.31
CA LEU A 27 -7.37 -27.83 -1.18
C LEU A 27 -6.90 -26.96 -2.36
N LYS A 28 -7.78 -26.64 -3.33
CA LYS A 28 -7.47 -25.61 -4.32
C LYS A 28 -7.64 -24.23 -3.68
N ILE A 29 -6.61 -23.77 -2.97
CA ILE A 29 -6.46 -22.37 -2.58
C ILE A 29 -6.42 -21.57 -3.90
N ASP A 30 -7.50 -20.84 -4.14
CA ASP A 30 -7.75 -20.17 -5.39
C ASP A 30 -6.76 -18.99 -5.55
N ASP A 31 -5.71 -19.20 -6.33
CA ASP A 31 -4.61 -18.25 -6.52
C ASP A 31 -5.11 -16.90 -7.07
N LYS A 32 -6.24 -16.93 -7.79
CA LYS A 32 -6.97 -15.77 -8.32
C LYS A 32 -7.54 -14.86 -7.24
N LYS A 33 -7.90 -15.41 -6.08
CA LYS A 33 -8.39 -14.58 -4.96
C LYS A 33 -7.31 -13.65 -4.45
N GLY A 34 -6.03 -14.03 -4.55
CA GLY A 34 -4.91 -13.22 -4.08
C GLY A 34 -4.83 -11.86 -4.79
N ILE A 35 -4.95 -11.82 -6.12
CA ILE A 35 -4.79 -10.58 -6.89
C ILE A 35 -5.99 -9.62 -6.72
N GLU A 36 -7.21 -10.15 -6.67
CA GLU A 36 -8.43 -9.38 -6.39
C GLU A 36 -8.46 -8.83 -4.97
N VAL A 37 -8.05 -9.64 -3.98
CA VAL A 37 -7.93 -9.21 -2.58
C VAL A 37 -6.83 -8.14 -2.46
N ALA A 38 -5.69 -8.30 -3.13
CA ALA A 38 -4.62 -7.29 -3.14
C ALA A 38 -5.11 -5.95 -3.70
N LYS A 39 -5.79 -5.97 -4.85
CA LYS A 39 -6.40 -4.76 -5.46
C LYS A 39 -7.36 -4.10 -4.47
N THR A 40 -8.30 -4.88 -3.92
CA THR A 40 -9.33 -4.37 -3.01
C THR A 40 -8.73 -3.78 -1.75
N GLN A 41 -7.75 -4.46 -1.16
CA GLN A 41 -7.00 -3.99 0.01
C GLN A 41 -6.29 -2.67 -0.29
N PHE A 42 -5.57 -2.60 -1.42
CA PHE A 42 -4.83 -1.40 -1.80
C PHE A 42 -5.77 -0.22 -2.08
N MET A 43 -6.87 -0.43 -2.80
CA MET A 43 -7.91 0.59 -3.02
C MET A 43 -8.53 1.07 -1.70
N ARG A 44 -8.81 0.16 -0.76
CA ARG A 44 -9.33 0.52 0.57
C ARG A 44 -8.34 1.40 1.33
N HIS A 45 -7.05 1.08 1.27
CA HIS A 45 -6.00 1.85 1.94
C HIS A 45 -5.73 3.20 1.27
N ILE A 46 -5.90 3.33 -0.04
CA ILE A 46 -5.91 4.64 -0.71
C ILE A 46 -7.05 5.51 -0.15
N ARG A 47 -8.28 4.98 -0.07
CA ARG A 47 -9.42 5.70 0.53
C ARG A 47 -9.22 6.01 2.01
N TYR A 48 -8.63 5.09 2.76
CA TYR A 48 -8.30 5.32 4.16
C TYR A 48 -7.29 6.46 4.32
N THR A 49 -6.25 6.50 3.48
CA THR A 49 -5.27 7.60 3.47
C THR A 49 -5.93 8.93 3.14
N GLN A 50 -6.83 8.94 2.15
CA GLN A 50 -7.64 10.12 1.81
C GLN A 50 -8.52 10.56 2.98
N HIS A 51 -9.14 9.61 3.69
CA HIS A 51 -9.94 9.90 4.88
C HIS A 51 -9.10 10.49 6.02
N LEU A 52 -7.92 9.92 6.29
CA LEU A 52 -6.98 10.48 7.27
C LEU A 52 -6.63 11.92 6.92
N ALA A 53 -6.37 12.23 5.65
CA ALA A 53 -6.08 13.59 5.20
C ALA A 53 -7.19 14.60 5.51
N MET A 54 -8.46 14.18 5.42
CA MET A 54 -9.62 15.04 5.68
C MET A 54 -9.97 15.20 7.16
N VAL A 55 -9.59 14.23 8.00
CA VAL A 55 -9.98 14.21 9.43
C VAL A 55 -8.85 14.67 10.33
N ASP A 56 -7.61 14.33 10.00
CA ASP A 56 -6.44 14.65 10.80
C ASP A 56 -5.84 15.99 10.35
N GLU A 57 -5.95 17.00 11.22
CA GLU A 57 -5.49 18.35 10.97
C GLU A 57 -3.95 18.44 11.08
N LYS A 58 -3.25 17.86 10.09
CA LYS A 58 -1.78 17.91 10.01
C LYS A 58 -1.26 19.24 9.44
N VAL A 59 -2.07 19.96 8.68
CA VAL A 59 -1.72 21.27 8.11
C VAL A 59 -2.02 22.35 9.16
N ALA A 60 -1.06 22.54 10.07
CA ALA A 60 -1.30 23.35 11.27
C ALA A 60 -1.74 24.79 10.98
N LEU A 61 -2.77 25.19 11.69
CA LEU A 61 -3.14 26.57 12.02
C LEU A 61 -1.90 27.33 12.54
N GLN A 62 -1.68 28.50 11.91
CA GLN A 62 -0.81 29.68 12.15
C GLN A 62 0.33 29.68 13.20
N THR A 63 0.32 28.85 14.24
CA THR A 63 1.29 28.83 15.35
C THR A 63 2.48 27.87 15.16
N GLU A 64 2.43 26.92 14.22
CA GLU A 64 3.53 25.95 14.02
C GLU A 64 4.33 26.19 12.74
N SER A 65 5.52 26.79 12.91
CA SER A 65 6.71 26.71 12.03
C SER A 65 6.58 27.27 10.60
N GLU A 66 7.41 28.27 10.30
CA GLU A 66 7.69 28.78 8.93
C GLU A 66 7.91 27.66 7.89
N LEU A 67 8.36 26.48 8.34
CA LEU A 67 8.60 25.31 7.48
C LEU A 67 7.31 24.63 7.02
N ARG A 68 6.26 24.59 7.84
CA ARG A 68 4.93 24.08 7.43
C ARG A 68 4.33 24.99 6.37
N GLN A 69 4.45 26.30 6.54
CA GLN A 69 4.00 27.29 5.55
C GLN A 69 4.80 27.20 4.25
N LYS A 70 6.12 26.97 4.34
CA LYS A 70 7.00 26.83 3.18
C LYS A 70 6.86 25.48 2.47
N PHE A 71 6.53 24.42 3.21
CA PHE A 71 6.47 23.05 2.69
C PHE A 71 5.22 22.27 3.19
N PRO A 72 4.00 22.76 2.94
CA PRO A 72 2.77 22.19 3.51
C PRO A 72 2.51 20.74 3.05
N PHE A 73 2.93 20.43 1.84
CA PHE A 73 2.86 19.11 1.24
C PHE A 73 3.63 18.02 1.98
N LYS A 74 4.62 18.36 2.82
CA LYS A 74 5.37 17.35 3.59
C LYS A 74 4.52 16.76 4.70
N SER A 75 3.60 17.56 5.25
CA SER A 75 2.63 17.14 6.26
C SER A 75 1.41 16.42 5.69
N TYR A 76 1.28 16.30 4.37
CA TYR A 76 0.16 15.57 3.77
C TYR A 76 0.25 14.09 4.09
N TRP A 77 -0.91 13.50 4.36
CA TRP A 77 -1.03 12.05 4.43
C TRP A 77 -0.71 11.45 3.07
N GLN A 78 0.12 10.41 3.07
CA GLN A 78 0.58 9.77 1.85
C GLN A 78 0.53 8.26 1.95
N ILE A 79 0.31 7.64 0.79
CA ILE A 79 0.46 6.21 0.58
C ILE A 79 1.60 5.99 -0.42
N GLN A 80 2.66 5.36 0.07
CA GLN A 80 3.88 5.13 -0.68
C GLN A 80 4.02 3.64 -0.99
N LEU A 81 3.97 3.30 -2.27
CA LEU A 81 4.37 2.00 -2.79
C LEU A 81 5.87 2.01 -3.11
N ALA A 82 6.58 0.98 -2.67
CA ALA A 82 7.99 0.80 -2.94
C ALA A 82 8.34 -0.69 -3.12
N SER A 83 9.53 -0.92 -3.69
CA SER A 83 10.20 -2.22 -3.67
C SER A 83 11.45 -2.16 -2.81
N THR A 84 11.85 -3.29 -2.23
CA THR A 84 13.19 -3.41 -1.62
C THR A 84 14.28 -3.07 -2.64
N SER A 85 15.31 -2.36 -2.22
CA SER A 85 16.47 -2.03 -3.08
C SER A 85 17.16 -3.30 -3.55
N GLU A 86 17.31 -4.25 -2.64
CA GLU A 86 17.98 -5.53 -2.82
C GLU A 86 16.98 -6.69 -2.82
N THR A 87 17.40 -7.79 -3.44
CA THR A 87 16.69 -9.06 -3.38
C THR A 87 16.76 -9.60 -1.96
N SER A 88 15.62 -9.97 -1.38
CA SER A 88 15.60 -10.64 -0.09
C SER A 88 16.36 -11.96 -0.17
N THR A 89 17.33 -12.19 0.70
CA THR A 89 18.05 -13.47 0.80
C THR A 89 17.16 -14.62 1.27
N ILE A 90 16.12 -14.31 2.05
CA ILE A 90 15.16 -15.28 2.58
C ILE A 90 14.17 -15.71 1.51
N TYR A 91 13.65 -14.74 0.75
CA TYR A 91 12.58 -14.98 -0.24
C TYR A 91 13.06 -15.06 -1.69
N ASN A 92 14.36 -14.84 -1.92
CA ASN A 92 15.02 -14.81 -3.23
C ASN A 92 14.32 -13.92 -4.28
N LYS A 93 13.68 -12.84 -3.84
CA LYS A 93 13.02 -11.86 -4.71
C LYS A 93 13.02 -10.47 -4.08
N LYS A 94 12.85 -9.42 -4.89
CA LYS A 94 12.50 -8.09 -4.38
C LYS A 94 11.07 -8.12 -3.85
N LEU A 95 10.85 -7.45 -2.73
CA LEU A 95 9.53 -7.39 -2.11
C LEU A 95 8.86 -6.07 -2.45
N LEU A 96 7.61 -6.12 -2.90
CA LEU A 96 6.73 -4.99 -3.09
C LEU A 96 5.86 -4.81 -1.85
N TYR A 97 5.80 -3.58 -1.38
CA TYR A 97 5.06 -3.19 -0.20
C TYR A 97 4.61 -1.74 -0.32
N TYR A 98 3.69 -1.35 0.55
CA TYR A 98 3.33 0.05 0.71
C TYR A 98 3.21 0.43 2.18
N SER A 99 3.27 1.73 2.44
CA SER A 99 3.19 2.30 3.78
C SER A 99 2.32 3.56 3.76
N ILE A 100 1.59 3.80 4.85
CA ILE A 100 0.72 4.98 5.02
C ILE A 100 1.25 5.81 6.19
N TYR A 101 1.59 7.07 5.93
CA TYR A 101 2.18 7.95 6.93
C TYR A 101 1.98 9.44 6.59
N SER A 102 2.23 10.31 7.56
CA SER A 102 2.35 11.77 7.37
C SER A 102 3.67 12.22 8.00
N ASP A 103 4.49 12.98 7.28
CA ASP A 103 5.81 13.37 7.78
C ASP A 103 5.74 14.73 8.49
N THR A 104 6.58 14.91 9.53
CA THR A 104 6.76 16.21 10.16
C THR A 104 7.71 17.06 9.30
N PRO A 105 7.30 18.24 8.79
CA PRO A 105 8.14 19.02 7.90
C PRO A 105 9.45 19.45 8.57
N THR A 106 10.57 18.95 8.04
CA THR A 106 11.91 19.33 8.46
C THR A 106 12.55 20.33 7.47
N ARG A 107 13.63 21.00 7.91
CA ARG A 107 14.46 21.89 7.07
C ARG A 107 15.20 21.13 5.95
N THR A 108 15.30 19.81 6.03
CA THR A 108 16.03 19.01 5.04
C THR A 108 15.14 18.75 3.82
N ARG A 109 15.77 18.66 2.65
CA ARG A 109 15.06 18.42 1.38
C ARG A 109 14.77 16.94 1.13
N PHE A 110 15.28 16.02 1.95
CA PHE A 110 15.38 14.61 1.57
C PHE A 110 14.88 13.60 2.60
N ASN A 111 14.55 14.02 3.82
CA ASN A 111 14.14 13.08 4.85
C ASN A 111 12.63 12.97 4.88
N PHE A 112 12.12 11.94 4.20
CA PHE A 112 10.84 11.33 4.51
C PHE A 112 11.15 10.11 5.38
N ASP A 113 11.61 10.39 6.60
CA ASP A 113 11.99 9.37 7.55
C ASP A 113 10.71 8.86 8.20
N ILE A 114 10.29 7.64 7.89
CA ILE A 114 9.11 7.04 8.51
C ILE A 114 9.40 6.79 9.99
N LYS A 115 8.87 7.64 10.87
CA LYS A 115 8.90 7.42 12.32
C LYS A 115 7.65 6.68 12.79
N ALA A 116 7.76 5.99 13.92
CA ALA A 116 6.64 5.23 14.45
C ALA A 116 5.39 6.10 14.72
N ASP A 117 5.57 7.33 15.19
CA ASP A 117 4.51 8.30 15.47
C ASP A 117 3.91 8.98 14.24
N GLU A 118 4.50 8.75 13.07
CA GLU A 118 4.08 9.31 11.78
C GLU A 118 3.32 8.30 10.90
N VAL A 119 3.39 7.01 11.24
CA VAL A 119 2.73 5.91 10.51
C VAL A 119 1.29 5.76 10.96
N ALA A 120 0.38 5.58 9.99
CA ALA A 120 -1.01 5.27 10.29
C ALA A 120 -1.14 3.93 11.02
N ILE A 121 -2.07 3.88 11.96
CA ILE A 121 -2.45 2.65 12.67
C ILE A 121 -3.72 2.10 12.02
N ASP A 122 -3.77 0.79 11.82
CA ASP A 122 -4.99 0.08 11.42
C ASP A 122 -5.99 0.12 12.60
N PRO A 123 -7.18 0.71 12.43
CA PRO A 123 -8.15 0.81 13.52
C PRO A 123 -8.65 -0.56 14.01
N HIS A 124 -8.57 -1.61 13.19
CA HIS A 124 -9.00 -2.95 13.56
C HIS A 124 -7.91 -3.74 14.28
N SER A 125 -6.73 -3.84 13.69
CA SER A 125 -5.66 -4.68 14.24
C SER A 125 -4.74 -3.95 15.23
N GLN A 126 -4.82 -2.62 15.29
CA GLN A 126 -3.95 -1.75 16.09
C GLN A 126 -2.46 -1.87 15.73
N LYS A 127 -2.17 -2.30 14.50
CA LYS A 127 -0.82 -2.39 13.95
C LYS A 127 -0.52 -1.22 13.02
N TYR A 128 0.76 -0.90 12.87
CA TYR A 128 1.26 0.09 11.94
C TYR A 128 1.05 -0.38 10.49
N LEU A 129 0.50 0.52 9.67
CA LEU A 129 0.30 0.32 8.24
C LEU A 129 1.60 0.60 7.48
N ASN A 130 2.58 -0.28 7.67
CA ASN A 130 3.87 -0.28 7.01
C ASN A 130 4.22 -1.69 6.51
N GLY A 131 4.43 -1.87 5.20
CA GLY A 131 4.56 -3.20 4.59
C GLY A 131 5.97 -3.78 4.50
N LEU A 132 6.98 -3.04 4.96
CA LEU A 132 8.31 -3.63 5.15
C LEU A 132 8.57 -3.79 6.64
N TRP A 133 9.19 -4.92 7.00
CA TRP A 133 9.81 -5.08 8.32
C TRP A 133 11.03 -4.16 8.39
N THR A 134 10.78 -2.88 8.63
CA THR A 134 11.81 -1.89 8.88
C THR A 134 11.89 -1.59 10.35
N GLU A 135 13.12 -1.30 10.76
CA GLU A 135 13.38 -0.60 11.98
C GLU A 135 12.65 0.75 11.94
N LEU A 136 11.59 0.93 12.74
CA LEU A 136 10.96 2.23 12.90
C LEU A 136 11.76 3.05 13.91
N PHE A 137 12.03 4.31 13.59
CA PHE A 137 12.69 5.21 14.52
C PHE A 137 11.68 5.69 15.57
N LYS A 138 12.05 5.62 16.85
CA LYS A 138 11.38 6.40 17.90
C LYS A 138 12.14 7.69 18.06
N ASN A 139 11.48 8.80 17.75
CA ASN A 139 11.96 10.16 17.97
C ASN A 139 13.34 10.46 17.32
N SER A 140 13.37 11.41 16.38
CA SER A 140 14.60 11.80 15.65
C SER A 140 15.74 12.27 16.57
N SER A 141 15.46 12.67 17.82
CA SER A 141 16.46 13.15 18.76
C SER A 141 17.34 12.05 19.37
N THR A 142 16.84 10.80 19.48
CA THR A 142 17.61 9.67 20.03
C THR A 142 18.08 8.70 18.96
N GLY A 143 17.48 8.76 17.75
CA GLY A 143 17.81 7.85 16.65
C GLY A 143 17.54 6.38 16.97
N ALA A 144 16.81 6.10 18.05
CA ALA A 144 16.60 4.75 18.55
C ALA A 144 15.69 3.99 17.59
N LYS A 145 16.23 2.95 16.98
CA LYS A 145 15.56 2.07 16.04
C LYS A 145 14.91 0.91 16.78
N TYR A 146 13.61 0.70 16.57
CA TYR A 146 12.93 -0.49 17.04
C TYR A 146 12.79 -1.46 15.89
N LYS A 147 13.37 -2.66 16.03
CA LYS A 147 13.02 -3.79 15.17
C LYS A 147 11.66 -4.29 15.62
N ILE A 148 10.64 -4.04 14.82
CA ILE A 148 9.26 -4.34 15.20
C ILE A 148 8.75 -5.53 14.40
N GLU A 149 9.22 -6.71 14.78
CA GLU A 149 8.53 -7.94 14.40
C GLU A 149 7.20 -8.00 15.19
N ASN A 150 6.07 -8.15 14.51
CA ASN A 150 4.68 -8.24 15.04
C ASN A 150 3.82 -6.96 15.25
N LEU A 151 4.32 -5.73 15.03
CA LEU A 151 3.44 -4.54 15.05
C LEU A 151 3.16 -3.94 13.67
N THR A 152 3.64 -4.55 12.58
CA THR A 152 3.29 -4.13 11.22
C THR A 152 2.28 -5.08 10.60
N GLU A 153 1.38 -4.54 9.78
CA GLU A 153 0.42 -5.32 9.02
C GLU A 153 1.10 -6.07 7.87
N THR A 154 1.09 -7.41 7.89
CA THR A 154 1.65 -8.22 6.78
C THR A 154 0.91 -7.98 5.48
N SER A 155 -0.38 -7.62 5.57
CA SER A 155 -1.25 -7.27 4.45
C SER A 155 -0.77 -6.04 3.64
N MET A 156 0.20 -5.29 4.17
CA MET A 156 0.84 -4.18 3.49
C MET A 156 1.99 -4.66 2.57
N ASN A 157 2.45 -5.91 2.71
CA ASN A 157 3.45 -6.53 1.85
C ASN A 157 2.79 -7.31 0.71
N LEU A 158 2.62 -6.65 -0.43
CA LEU A 158 1.94 -7.21 -1.59
C LEU A 158 2.61 -8.48 -2.13
N SER A 159 3.94 -8.56 -2.05
CA SER A 159 4.68 -9.73 -2.56
C SER A 159 4.63 -10.96 -1.67
N LEU A 160 4.54 -10.78 -0.35
CA LEU A 160 4.49 -11.89 0.62
C LEU A 160 3.06 -12.34 0.87
N GLU A 161 2.13 -11.41 1.09
CA GLU A 161 0.74 -11.75 1.44
C GLU A 161 -0.06 -12.25 0.22
N TYR A 162 0.08 -11.55 -0.91
CA TYR A 162 -0.78 -11.80 -2.07
C TYR A 162 -0.03 -12.40 -3.27
N GLY A 163 1.31 -12.43 -3.22
CA GLY A 163 2.15 -12.91 -4.31
C GLY A 163 2.27 -11.93 -5.48
N ILE A 164 2.00 -10.62 -5.28
CA ILE A 164 2.17 -9.63 -6.34
C ILE A 164 3.65 -9.48 -6.69
N GLU A 165 3.94 -9.55 -7.99
CA GLU A 165 5.30 -9.54 -8.53
C GLU A 165 5.66 -8.19 -9.15
N LYS A 166 4.65 -7.48 -9.65
CA LYS A 166 4.83 -6.20 -10.32
C LYS A 166 3.62 -5.31 -10.12
N VAL A 167 3.88 -4.02 -9.90
CA VAL A 167 2.88 -2.96 -10.00
C VAL A 167 3.32 -1.98 -11.07
N ARG A 168 2.49 -1.71 -12.07
CA ARG A 168 2.74 -0.69 -13.09
C ARG A 168 1.72 0.42 -12.95
N PHE A 169 2.09 1.64 -13.31
CA PHE A 169 1.12 2.73 -13.40
C PHE A 169 1.42 3.67 -14.56
N LYS A 170 0.36 4.28 -15.09
CA LYS A 170 0.37 5.26 -16.18
C LYS A 170 -0.27 6.55 -15.71
N TYR A 171 0.28 7.67 -16.15
CA TYR A 171 -0.26 8.99 -15.84
C TYR A 171 0.08 10.01 -16.93
N GLY A 172 -0.92 10.82 -17.29
CA GLY A 172 -0.79 11.95 -18.20
C GLY A 172 -1.05 11.61 -19.68
N THR A 173 -1.12 12.66 -20.49
CA THR A 173 -1.58 12.61 -21.90
C THR A 173 -0.61 11.92 -22.86
N ASN A 174 0.68 11.87 -22.51
CA ASN A 174 1.71 11.02 -23.15
C ASN A 174 2.33 10.13 -22.06
N PRO A 175 1.60 9.08 -21.63
CA PRO A 175 1.86 8.43 -20.36
C PRO A 175 3.17 7.66 -20.40
N LYS A 176 4.08 8.00 -19.49
CA LYS A 176 5.21 7.13 -19.16
C LYS A 176 4.70 6.01 -18.26
N ILE A 177 5.14 4.78 -18.54
CA ILE A 177 4.90 3.64 -17.66
C ILE A 177 5.97 3.66 -16.58
N PHE A 178 5.52 3.61 -15.34
CA PHE A 178 6.38 3.49 -14.18
C PHE A 178 6.11 2.15 -13.50
N GLU A 179 7.12 1.61 -12.83
CA GLU A 179 7.01 0.33 -12.13
C GLU A 179 7.38 0.48 -10.66
N ASN A 180 6.65 -0.22 -9.79
CA ASN A 180 6.99 -0.57 -8.40
C ASN A 180 7.25 0.59 -7.42
N LYS A 181 7.11 1.86 -7.86
CA LYS A 181 7.35 3.04 -7.03
C LYS A 181 6.34 4.14 -7.30
N LEU A 182 5.31 4.21 -6.46
CA LEU A 182 4.24 5.20 -6.52
C LEU A 182 4.20 5.94 -5.18
N ASN A 183 4.00 7.25 -5.22
CA ASN A 183 3.67 8.01 -4.02
C ASN A 183 2.51 8.96 -4.29
N LEU A 184 1.43 8.77 -3.55
CA LEU A 184 0.19 9.51 -3.67
C LEU A 184 -0.06 10.25 -2.37
N PHE A 185 -0.28 11.55 -2.46
CA PHE A 185 -0.51 12.42 -1.29
C PHE A 185 -1.92 12.97 -1.35
N PHE A 186 -2.46 13.30 -0.19
CA PHE A 186 -3.77 13.90 -0.06
C PHE A 186 -3.66 15.14 0.82
N ASP A 187 -4.21 16.25 0.32
CA ASP A 187 -4.36 17.45 1.14
C ASP A 187 -5.58 17.33 2.07
N GLU A 188 -5.81 18.37 2.87
CA GLU A 188 -6.91 18.46 3.84
C GLU A 188 -8.31 18.34 3.24
N PHE A 189 -8.45 18.47 1.91
CA PHE A 189 -9.70 18.27 1.19
C PHE A 189 -9.79 16.90 0.52
N GLY A 190 -8.81 16.02 0.77
CA GLY A 190 -8.72 14.70 0.16
C GLY A 190 -8.39 14.74 -1.33
N ARG A 191 -7.83 15.83 -1.85
CA ARG A 191 -7.46 15.91 -3.28
C ARG A 191 -6.14 15.18 -3.50
N PRO A 192 -6.04 14.28 -4.50
CA PRO A 192 -4.83 13.52 -4.76
C PRO A 192 -3.74 14.36 -5.44
N TYR A 193 -2.50 14.13 -5.04
CA TYR A 193 -1.29 14.70 -5.65
C TYR A 193 -0.34 13.61 -6.11
N LEU A 194 0.31 13.86 -7.25
CA LEU A 194 1.18 12.89 -7.90
C LEU A 194 2.46 13.55 -8.44
N PHE A 195 3.62 12.91 -8.24
CA PHE A 195 4.94 13.47 -8.58
C PHE A 195 5.73 12.60 -9.57
N PRO A 196 5.36 12.58 -10.86
CA PRO A 196 6.13 11.87 -11.86
C PRO A 196 7.57 12.39 -11.95
N THR A 197 8.55 11.49 -11.84
CA THR A 197 9.97 11.74 -12.13
C THR A 197 10.42 10.83 -13.27
N SER A 198 11.62 11.03 -13.83
CA SER A 198 12.14 10.21 -14.93
C SER A 198 12.31 8.72 -14.60
N ASN A 199 12.46 8.36 -13.30
CA ASN A 199 12.76 7.01 -12.84
C ASN A 199 11.68 6.43 -11.89
N GLY A 200 10.45 6.97 -11.92
CA GLY A 200 9.36 6.63 -10.99
C GLY A 200 8.76 7.86 -10.32
N ILE A 201 7.93 7.71 -9.29
CA ILE A 201 7.37 8.84 -8.53
C ILE A 201 8.16 8.99 -7.24
N THR A 202 8.99 10.03 -7.14
CA THR A 202 9.92 10.20 -6.02
C THR A 202 9.80 11.56 -5.36
N LEU A 203 9.72 11.53 -4.05
CA LEU A 203 9.67 12.65 -3.11
C LEU A 203 10.79 13.69 -3.28
N SER A 204 11.98 13.27 -3.72
CA SER A 204 13.14 14.16 -3.92
C SER A 204 12.93 15.17 -5.05
N ALA A 205 12.01 14.92 -5.98
CA ALA A 205 11.62 15.89 -7.00
C ALA A 205 10.77 17.02 -6.43
N PHE A 206 9.96 16.76 -5.40
CA PHE A 206 9.22 17.81 -4.70
C PHE A 206 10.21 18.83 -4.13
N ALA A 207 11.21 18.37 -3.39
CA ALA A 207 12.15 19.26 -2.70
C ALA A 207 13.15 20.01 -3.61
N LYS A 208 13.19 19.68 -4.90
CA LYS A 208 13.91 20.43 -5.94
C LYS A 208 13.04 21.51 -6.61
N SER A 209 11.71 21.45 -6.49
CA SER A 209 10.82 22.50 -6.99
C SER A 209 10.99 23.75 -6.14
N GLU A 210 11.61 24.79 -6.71
CA GLU A 210 11.78 26.10 -6.06
C GLU A 210 10.45 26.83 -5.81
N GLU A 211 9.37 26.39 -6.46
CA GLU A 211 8.01 26.85 -6.19
C GLU A 211 7.23 25.78 -5.40
N PRO A 212 6.95 26.03 -4.11
CA PRO A 212 6.09 25.21 -3.28
C PRO A 212 4.64 25.56 -3.57
N HIS A 213 4.19 25.41 -4.82
CA HIS A 213 2.82 25.75 -5.15
C HIS A 213 1.92 24.54 -4.85
N PRO A 214 1.01 24.63 -3.87
CA PRO A 214 0.20 23.50 -3.43
C PRO A 214 -0.67 22.93 -4.54
N TYR A 215 -0.88 23.65 -5.65
CA TYR A 215 -1.72 23.20 -6.76
C TYR A 215 -0.95 22.68 -7.99
N LYS A 216 0.38 22.79 -8.03
CA LYS A 216 1.16 22.44 -9.23
C LYS A 216 1.07 20.95 -9.57
N HIS A 217 1.01 20.13 -8.52
CA HIS A 217 1.11 18.69 -8.59
C HIS A 217 -0.19 17.97 -8.22
N ILE A 218 -1.29 18.72 -8.14
CA ILE A 218 -2.61 18.10 -8.04
C ILE A 218 -2.79 17.17 -9.23
N LEU A 219 -3.44 16.03 -9.01
CA LEU A 219 -3.69 15.06 -10.05
C LEU A 219 -4.61 15.70 -11.12
N LYS A 220 -4.08 15.83 -12.35
CA LYS A 220 -4.76 16.50 -13.49
C LYS A 220 -5.28 15.54 -14.56
N ASP A 221 -4.93 14.26 -14.43
CA ASP A 221 -5.28 13.20 -15.37
C ASP A 221 -5.51 11.90 -14.59
N ILE A 222 -6.11 10.91 -15.22
CA ILE A 222 -6.36 9.60 -14.61
C ILE A 222 -5.02 8.88 -14.38
N VAL A 223 -4.88 8.25 -13.22
CA VAL A 223 -3.81 7.28 -12.97
C VAL A 223 -4.37 5.88 -13.19
N GLU A 224 -3.85 5.17 -14.18
CA GLU A 224 -4.13 3.74 -14.30
C GLU A 224 -3.08 2.96 -13.49
N ILE A 225 -3.50 1.95 -12.74
CA ILE A 225 -2.64 1.09 -11.93
C ILE A 225 -2.93 -0.37 -12.30
N GLU A 226 -1.88 -1.12 -12.61
CA GLU A 226 -1.90 -2.57 -12.87
C GLU A 226 -1.15 -3.32 -11.77
N LEU A 227 -1.77 -4.34 -11.19
CA LEU A 227 -1.10 -5.34 -10.36
C LEU A 227 -0.93 -6.60 -11.21
N SER A 228 0.23 -7.26 -11.11
CA SER A 228 0.52 -8.53 -11.80
C SER A 228 0.95 -9.63 -10.83
N LYS A 229 0.48 -10.86 -11.09
CA LYS A 229 0.83 -12.09 -10.37
C LYS A 229 0.79 -13.27 -11.33
N ASN A 230 1.88 -14.03 -11.48
CA ASN A 230 1.93 -15.27 -12.28
C ASN A 230 1.37 -15.11 -13.72
N GLY A 231 1.56 -13.94 -14.33
CA GLY A 231 1.01 -13.59 -15.65
C GLY A 231 -0.43 -13.09 -15.66
N GLU A 232 -1.19 -13.23 -14.56
CA GLU A 232 -2.49 -12.58 -14.36
C GLU A 232 -2.31 -11.09 -14.06
N LYS A 233 -3.26 -10.28 -14.52
CA LYS A 233 -3.25 -8.82 -14.40
C LYS A 233 -4.60 -8.32 -13.95
N ILE A 234 -4.59 -7.30 -13.10
CA ILE A 234 -5.79 -6.58 -12.70
C ILE A 234 -5.51 -5.09 -12.62
N CYS A 235 -6.48 -4.27 -13.02
CA CYS A 235 -6.31 -2.83 -13.09
C CYS A 235 -7.43 -2.04 -12.43
N PHE A 236 -7.06 -0.89 -11.87
CA PHE A 236 -7.98 0.11 -11.38
C PHE A 236 -7.43 1.51 -11.69
N GLN A 237 -8.31 2.49 -11.60
CA GLN A 237 -8.02 3.88 -11.93
C GLN A 237 -8.24 4.79 -10.73
N ILE A 238 -7.43 5.85 -10.65
CA ILE A 238 -7.60 6.98 -9.74
C ILE A 238 -7.99 8.19 -10.56
N HIS A 239 -9.19 8.73 -10.31
CA HIS A 239 -9.69 9.90 -11.01
C HIS A 239 -9.08 11.18 -10.44
N GLN A 240 -8.77 12.11 -11.35
CA GLN A 240 -8.33 13.47 -11.03
C GLN A 240 -9.28 14.22 -10.10
N PHE A 241 -8.73 15.17 -9.34
CA PHE A 241 -9.40 16.04 -8.36
C PHE A 241 -10.06 15.34 -7.15
N SER A 242 -10.83 14.28 -7.36
CA SER A 242 -11.58 13.57 -6.32
C SER A 242 -10.83 12.40 -5.70
N GLY A 243 -9.86 11.81 -6.42
CA GLY A 243 -9.24 10.55 -6.01
C GLY A 243 -10.19 9.35 -6.07
N TYR A 244 -11.35 9.49 -6.75
CA TYR A 244 -12.32 8.41 -6.88
C TYR A 244 -11.67 7.19 -7.54
N LEU A 245 -12.00 6.00 -7.02
CA LEU A 245 -11.40 4.74 -7.45
C LEU A 245 -12.41 3.91 -8.22
N THR A 246 -12.04 3.48 -9.43
CA THR A 246 -12.87 2.61 -10.29
C THR A 246 -12.08 1.42 -10.78
N ASP A 247 -12.74 0.26 -10.91
CA ASP A 247 -12.17 -0.85 -11.66
C ASP A 247 -11.99 -0.46 -13.14
N SER A 248 -11.01 -1.08 -13.80
CA SER A 248 -10.69 -0.77 -15.19
C SER A 248 -10.09 -1.96 -15.92
N ILE A 249 -10.18 -1.95 -17.24
CA ILE A 249 -9.47 -2.90 -18.10
C ILE A 249 -8.01 -2.46 -18.19
N CYS A 250 -7.08 -3.42 -18.15
CA CYS A 250 -5.66 -3.14 -18.25
C CYS A 250 -5.25 -2.67 -19.65
N ASN A 251 -5.03 -1.36 -19.81
CA ASN A 251 -4.55 -0.75 -21.04
C ASN A 251 -3.04 -0.47 -20.95
N PHE A 252 -2.23 -1.50 -20.64
CA PHE A 252 -0.80 -1.36 -20.31
C PHE A 252 0.22 -1.71 -21.39
#